data_AF-A0A8S8XIJ5-F1
#
_entry.id   AF-A0A8S8XIJ5-F1
#
_cell.length_a   1.000
_cell.length_b   1.000
_cell.length_c   1.000
_cell.angle_alpha   90.00
_cell.angle_beta   90.00
_cell.angle_gamma   90.00
#
_symmetry.space_group_name_H-M   'P 1'
#
loop_
_entity.id
_entity.type
_entity.pdbx_description
1 polymer ?
#
loop_
_entity_poly.entity_id
_entity_poly.type
_entity_poly.pdbx_seq_one_letter_code
_entity_poly.pdbx_strand_id
1 'polypeptide(L)'
;MRIIIGGAGRVGTELARALRAEEMDVVLVDSDSRAVKNAQNLDVLVIHGDLTTREKLNEAGIGEAAIFVAATNSDERNLLLVLLLNMHTISMQVQRLNHCYQYHASEI
;
A
#
# COMPACT_ATOMS: atom_id res chain seq x y z
N MET A 1 0.82 12.31 11.57
CA MET A 1 1.65 11.18 11.10
C MET A 1 0.94 10.57 9.91
N ARG A 2 1.59 10.52 8.73
CA ARG A 2 0.96 10.00 7.51
C ARG A 2 1.22 8.51 7.34
N ILE A 3 0.17 7.79 6.92
CA ILE A 3 0.20 6.38 6.55
C ILE A 3 -0.21 6.27 5.09
N ILE A 4 0.61 5.58 4.30
CA ILE A 4 0.30 5.30 2.89
C ILE A 4 -0.07 3.82 2.76
N ILE A 5 -1.20 3.55 2.12
CA ILE A 5 -1.66 2.20 1.83
C ILE A 5 -1.74 2.03 0.31
N GLY A 6 -0.96 1.10 -0.22
CA GLY A 6 -1.02 0.67 -1.61
C GLY A 6 -2.00 -0.49 -1.78
N GLY A 7 -3.11 -0.25 -2.47
CA GLY A 7 -4.16 -1.21 -2.77
C GLY A 7 -5.49 -0.86 -2.10
N ALA A 8 -6.46 -0.36 -2.85
CA ALA A 8 -7.85 -0.10 -2.48
C ALA A 8 -8.76 -1.33 -2.68
N GLY A 9 -8.19 -2.53 -2.55
CA GLY A 9 -8.96 -3.76 -2.42
C GLY A 9 -9.52 -3.95 -1.01
N ARG A 10 -10.20 -5.07 -0.76
CA ARG A 10 -10.87 -5.35 0.53
C ARG A 10 -9.97 -5.10 1.75
N VAL A 11 -8.72 -5.57 1.74
CA VAL A 11 -7.81 -5.42 2.89
C VAL A 11 -7.40 -3.96 3.09
N GLY A 12 -6.94 -3.27 2.04
CA GLY A 12 -6.48 -1.89 2.19
C GLY A 12 -7.62 -0.91 2.49
N THR A 13 -8.82 -1.13 1.96
CA THR A 13 -10.01 -0.34 2.30
C THR A 13 -10.43 -0.49 3.76
N GLU A 14 -10.49 -1.73 4.28
CA GLU A 14 -10.85 -1.95 5.69
C GLU A 14 -9.75 -1.45 6.64
N LEU A 15 -8.48 -1.59 6.26
CA LEU A 15 -7.37 -1.00 7.00
C LEU A 15 -7.45 0.54 7.01
N ALA A 16 -7.71 1.16 5.86
CA ALA A 16 -7.86 2.61 5.77
C ALA A 16 -9.02 3.11 6.64
N ARG A 17 -10.15 2.40 6.64
CA ARG A 17 -11.31 2.71 7.48
C ARG A 17 -10.95 2.64 8.97
N ALA A 18 -10.29 1.56 9.40
CA ALA A 18 -9.90 1.37 10.79
C ALA A 18 -8.92 2.45 11.25
N LEU A 19 -7.87 2.74 10.47
CA LEU A 19 -6.90 3.77 10.82
C LEU A 19 -7.50 5.17 10.81
N ARG A 20 -8.45 5.43 9.91
CA ARG A 20 -9.16 6.71 9.88
C ARG A 20 -10.05 6.91 11.10
N ALA A 21 -10.68 5.85 11.60
CA ALA A 21 -11.47 5.90 12.84
C ALA A 21 -10.61 6.26 14.07
N GLU A 22 -9.32 5.95 14.03
CA GLU A 22 -8.30 6.38 15.00
C GLU A 22 -7.70 7.77 14.67
N GLU A 23 -8.39 8.57 13.84
CA GLU A 23 -8.02 9.92 13.43
C GLU A 23 -6.67 10.05 12.71
N MET A 24 -6.12 8.96 12.19
CA MET A 24 -4.84 9.00 11.46
C MET A 24 -4.98 9.65 10.08
N ASP A 25 -3.89 10.26 9.59
CA ASP A 25 -3.79 10.77 8.22
C ASP A 25 -3.44 9.61 7.28
N VAL A 26 -4.43 9.19 6.48
CA VAL A 26 -4.34 8.01 5.60
C VAL A 26 -4.46 8.45 4.15
N VAL A 27 -3.50 7.98 3.34
CA VAL A 27 -3.53 8.08 1.89
C VAL A 27 -3.67 6.68 1.31
N LEU A 28 -4.74 6.43 0.58
CA LEU A 28 -5.02 5.16 -0.08
C LEU A 28 -4.76 5.32 -1.58
N VAL A 29 -3.94 4.46 -2.16
CA VAL A 29 -3.56 4.55 -3.58
C VAL A 29 -3.83 3.22 -4.27
N ASP A 30 -4.46 3.25 -5.45
CA ASP A 30 -4.64 2.05 -6.29
C ASP A 30 -4.56 2.42 -7.77
N SER A 31 -4.14 1.48 -8.61
CA SER A 31 -4.06 1.65 -10.06
C SER A 31 -5.35 1.24 -10.80
N ASP A 32 -6.24 0.44 -10.19
CA ASP A 32 -7.57 0.13 -10.73
C ASP A 32 -8.54 1.27 -10.40
N SER A 33 -9.00 1.97 -11.43
CA SER A 33 -9.95 3.08 -11.31
C SER A 33 -11.28 2.68 -10.67
N ARG A 34 -11.69 1.40 -10.79
CA ARG A 34 -12.90 0.88 -10.11
C ARG A 34 -12.68 0.77 -8.61
N ALA A 35 -11.51 0.30 -8.19
CA ALA A 35 -11.16 0.21 -6.78
C ALA A 35 -11.11 1.61 -6.14
N VAL A 36 -10.48 2.57 -6.83
CA VAL A 36 -10.46 3.99 -6.45
C VAL A 36 -11.87 4.53 -6.31
N LYS A 37 -12.73 4.32 -7.32
CA LYS A 37 -14.12 4.79 -7.31
C LYS A 37 -14.91 4.23 -6.12
N ASN A 38 -14.74 2.96 -5.80
CA ASN A 38 -15.41 2.32 -4.67
C ASN A 38 -14.91 2.86 -3.32
N ALA A 39 -13.64 3.27 -3.26
CA ALA A 39 -13.02 3.82 -2.07
C ALA A 39 -13.33 5.31 -1.84
N GLN A 40 -13.90 6.03 -2.80
CA GLN A 40 -14.20 7.48 -2.68
C GLN A 40 -15.14 7.84 -1.52
N ASN A 41 -15.92 6.89 -1.01
CA ASN A 41 -16.82 7.11 0.13
C ASN A 41 -16.10 7.03 1.49
N LEU A 42 -14.80 6.73 1.52
CA LEU A 42 -13.98 6.77 2.73
C LEU A 42 -13.54 8.21 3.01
N ASP A 43 -13.50 8.59 4.28
CA ASP A 43 -12.94 9.89 4.72
C ASP A 43 -11.40 9.86 4.73
N VAL A 44 -10.79 9.48 3.61
CA VAL A 44 -9.33 9.42 3.42
C VAL A 44 -8.98 9.98 2.04
N LEU A 45 -7.73 10.40 1.86
CA LEU A 45 -7.27 10.80 0.52
C LEU A 45 -7.12 9.54 -0.35
N VAL A 46 -7.90 9.44 -1.43
CA VAL A 46 -7.81 8.33 -2.39
C VAL A 46 -7.19 8.81 -3.69
N ILE A 47 -6.05 8.24 -4.08
CA ILE A 47 -5.31 8.60 -5.29
C ILE A 47 -5.40 7.46 -6.31
N HIS A 48 -5.65 7.82 -7.56
CA HIS A 48 -5.51 6.90 -8.69
C HIS A 48 -4.07 6.95 -9.23
N GLY A 49 -3.39 5.82 -9.21
CA GLY A 49 -2.04 5.71 -9.77
C GLY A 49 -1.28 4.46 -9.36
N ASP A 50 -0.11 4.29 -9.97
CA ASP A 50 0.79 3.19 -9.69
C ASP A 50 1.93 3.65 -8.77
N LEU A 51 1.98 3.09 -7.56
CA LEU A 51 3.00 3.41 -6.56
C LEU A 51 4.40 2.89 -6.92
N THR A 52 4.57 2.19 -8.03
CA THR A 52 5.90 1.84 -8.56
C THR A 52 6.58 3.02 -9.25
N THR A 53 5.87 4.13 -9.52
CA THR A 53 6.46 5.34 -10.10
C THR A 53 6.78 6.40 -9.04
N ARG A 54 7.88 7.13 -9.27
CA ARG A 54 8.32 8.20 -8.38
C ARG A 54 7.31 9.34 -8.31
N GLU A 55 6.65 9.67 -9.43
CA GLU A 55 5.64 10.75 -9.42
C GLU A 55 4.51 10.43 -8.45
N LYS A 56 4.01 9.19 -8.48
CA LYS A 56 2.89 8.80 -7.62
C LYS A 56 3.25 8.58 -6.17
N LEU A 57 4.47 8.12 -5.89
CA LEU A 57 5.00 8.12 -4.53
C LEU A 57 5.08 9.53 -3.94
N ASN A 58 5.56 10.50 -4.73
CA ASN A 58 5.63 11.89 -4.29
C ASN A 58 4.23 12.50 -4.09
N GLU A 59 3.30 12.25 -5.02
CA GLU A 59 1.90 12.69 -4.90
C GLU A 59 1.21 12.10 -3.67
N ALA A 60 1.52 10.86 -3.30
CA ALA A 60 1.05 10.22 -2.07
C ALA A 60 1.71 10.79 -0.80
N GLY A 61 2.70 11.67 -0.92
CA GLY A 61 3.39 12.29 0.20
C GLY A 61 4.38 11.36 0.91
N ILE A 62 5.07 10.49 0.17
CA ILE A 62 6.01 9.50 0.73
C ILE A 62 7.11 10.11 1.60
N GLY A 63 7.51 11.36 1.35
CA GLY A 63 8.54 12.06 2.14
C GLY A 63 8.13 12.36 3.59
N GLU A 64 6.82 12.38 3.88
CA GLU A 64 6.26 12.62 5.22
C GLU A 64 5.65 11.35 5.85
N ALA A 65 5.70 10.24 5.12
CA ALA A 65 5.09 8.99 5.55
C ALA A 65 5.94 8.28 6.60
N ALA A 66 5.34 7.98 7.74
CA ALA A 66 5.98 7.17 8.78
C ALA A 66 5.77 5.67 8.53
N ILE A 67 4.64 5.32 7.92
CA ILE A 67 4.23 3.94 7.68
C ILE A 67 3.81 3.78 6.21
N PHE A 68 4.29 2.71 5.59
CA PHE A 68 3.80 2.26 4.29
C PHE A 68 3.28 0.83 4.36
N VAL A 69 2.10 0.59 3.78
CA VAL A 69 1.47 -0.72 3.73
C VAL A 69 1.20 -1.14 2.29
N ALA A 70 1.87 -2.18 1.80
CA ALA A 70 1.59 -2.80 0.51
C ALA A 70 0.50 -3.87 0.67
N ALA A 71 -0.76 -3.52 0.38
CA ALA A 71 -1.94 -4.36 0.55
C ALA A 71 -2.57 -4.80 -0.80
N THR A 72 -1.80 -4.81 -1.88
CA THR A 72 -2.29 -5.26 -3.20
C THR A 72 -2.42 -6.79 -3.25
N ASN A 73 -3.08 -7.32 -4.28
CA ASN A 73 -3.27 -8.75 -4.52
C ASN A 73 -2.10 -9.44 -5.25
N SER A 74 -0.98 -8.75 -5.47
CA SER A 74 0.20 -9.29 -6.12
C SER A 74 1.38 -9.20 -5.16
N ASP A 75 1.95 -10.35 -4.85
CA ASP A 75 3.12 -10.43 -3.96
C ASP A 75 4.33 -9.81 -4.64
N GLU A 76 4.45 -9.97 -5.96
CA GLU A 76 5.50 -9.36 -6.77
C GLU A 76 5.46 -7.84 -6.70
N ARG A 77 4.26 -7.25 -6.81
CA ARG A 77 4.08 -5.79 -6.66
C ARG A 77 4.38 -5.34 -5.24
N ASN A 78 3.90 -6.05 -4.23
CA ASN A 78 4.14 -5.67 -2.85
C ASN A 78 5.64 -5.70 -2.49
N LEU A 79 6.35 -6.74 -2.95
CA LEU A 79 7.81 -6.86 -2.82
C LEU A 79 8.54 -5.74 -3.55
N LEU A 80 8.16 -5.45 -4.80
CA LEU A 80 8.76 -4.36 -5.58
C LEU A 80 8.59 -3.01 -4.88
N LEU A 81 7.39 -2.72 -4.34
CA LEU A 81 7.13 -1.47 -3.62
C LEU A 81 8.05 -1.32 -2.40
N VAL A 82 8.16 -2.34 -1.55
CA VAL A 82 9.07 -2.32 -0.39
C VAL A 82 10.53 -2.08 -0.83
N LEU A 83 10.97 -2.75 -1.90
CA LEU A 83 12.33 -2.55 -2.44
C LEU A 83 12.57 -1.11 -2.95
N LEU A 84 11.59 -0.51 -3.64
CA LEU A 84 11.68 0.88 -4.10
C LEU A 84 11.72 1.87 -2.93
N LEU A 85 11.02 1.55 -1.85
CA LEU A 85 10.90 2.39 -0.67
C LEU A 85 12.07 2.32 0.30
N ASN A 86 12.97 1.35 0.17
CA ASN A 86 14.19 1.25 0.99
C ASN A 86 15.09 2.50 0.88
N MET A 87 14.96 3.28 -0.18
CA MET A 87 15.69 4.55 -0.35
C MET A 87 15.01 5.72 0.38
N HIS A 88 13.85 5.52 1.01
CA HIS A 88 13.08 6.52 1.72
C HIS A 88 13.13 6.29 3.23
N THR A 89 13.08 7.38 4.01
CA THR A 89 13.10 7.34 5.48
C THR A 89 11.72 7.00 6.04
N ILE A 90 11.26 5.77 5.81
CA ILE A 90 9.99 5.27 6.36
C ILE A 90 10.30 4.44 7.60
N SER A 91 9.65 4.77 8.72
CA SER A 91 9.89 4.10 10.00
C SER A 91 9.39 2.65 10.03
N MET A 92 8.32 2.34 9.31
CA MET A 92 7.77 0.98 9.24
C MET A 92 7.20 0.67 7.86
N GLN A 93 7.56 -0.50 7.33
CA GLN A 93 7.03 -1.01 6.07
C GLN A 93 6.38 -2.38 6.32
N VAL A 94 5.13 -2.55 5.88
CA VAL A 94 4.38 -3.79 6.01
C VAL A 94 3.88 -4.21 4.62
N GLN A 95 3.95 -5.50 4.32
CA GLN A 95 3.42 -6.03 3.07
C GLN A 95 2.54 -7.25 3.30
N ARG A 96 1.47 -7.36 2.52
CA ARG A 96 0.64 -8.57 2.43
C ARG A 96 1.33 -9.57 1.51
N LEU A 97 1.47 -10.81 1.97
CA LEU A 97 1.86 -11.96 1.16
C LEU A 97 0.65 -12.89 1.04
N ASN A 98 0.25 -13.19 -0.19
CA ASN A 98 -0.88 -14.06 -0.50
C ASN A 98 -0.42 -15.51 -0.72
N HIS A 99 0.79 -15.71 -1.25
CA HIS A 99 1.38 -17.02 -1.49
C HIS A 99 2.50 -17.31 -0.48
N CYS A 100 2.35 -18.44 0.20
CA CYS A 100 3.46 -19.06 0.90
C CYS A 100 4.19 -19.93 -0.10
N TYR A 101 5.35 -19.48 -0.58
CA TYR A 101 6.21 -20.27 -1.46
C TYR A 101 6.79 -21.44 -0.66
N GLN A 102 6.18 -22.61 -0.76
CA GLN A 102 6.74 -23.85 -0.22
C GLN A 102 7.79 -24.36 -1.20
N TYR A 103 9.07 -24.15 -0.85
CA TYR A 103 10.17 -24.83 -1.52
C TYR A 103 10.10 -26.31 -1.13
N HIS A 104 9.62 -27.16 -2.04
CA HIS A 104 9.99 -28.56 -1.99
C HIS A 104 11.46 -28.63 -2.41
N ALA A 105 12.35 -28.77 -1.44
CA ALA A 105 13.69 -29.29 -1.72
C ALA A 105 13.48 -30.66 -2.34
N SER A 106 13.63 -30.76 -3.66
CA SER A 106 13.77 -32.05 -4.32
C SER A 106 14.99 -32.71 -3.70
N GLU A 107 14.76 -33.78 -2.93
CA GLU A 107 15.81 -34.65 -2.42
C GLU A 107 16.65 -35.10 -3.63
N ILE A 108 17.91 -34.68 -3.66
CA ILE A 108 18.93 -35.17 -4.59
C ILE A 108 19.56 -36.40 -3.96
#